data_AF-A0A4Q3F260-F1
#
_entry.id   AF-A0A4Q3F260-F1
#
_cell.length_a   1.000
_cell.length_b   1.000
_cell.length_c   1.000
_cell.angle_alpha   90.00
_cell.angle_beta   90.00
_cell.angle_gamma   90.00
#
_symmetry.space_group_name_H-M   'P 1'
#
loop_
_entity.id
_entity.type
_entity.pdbx_description
1 polymer ?
#
loop_
_entity_poly.entity_id
_entity_poly.type
_entity_poly.pdbx_seq_one_letter_code
_entity_poly.pdbx_strand_id
1 'polypeptide(L)' 'MYAIVSIAGQQFKVAKDQKLFVHRLQGEEGASIEFDQVLLAENEGNFSIGSGLENARVSA' A
#
# COMPACT_ATOMS: atom_id res chain seq x y z
N MET A 1 -4.14 -11.11 -4.35
CA MET A 1 -4.41 -9.72 -3.96
C MET A 1 -3.17 -9.10 -3.34
N TYR A 2 -2.49 -8.29 -4.13
CA TYR A 2 -1.38 -7.46 -3.68
C TYR A 2 -1.55 -6.06 -4.26
N ALA A 3 -0.97 -5.08 -3.58
CA ALA A 3 -0.91 -3.72 -4.06
C ALA A 3 0.55 -3.26 -4.16
N ILE A 4 0.81 -2.29 -5.03
CA ILE A 4 2.05 -1.53 -4.99
C ILE A 4 1.73 -0.18 -4.40
N VAL A 5 2.35 0.13 -3.27
CA VAL A 5 2.18 1.39 -2.55
C VAL A 5 3.49 2.18 -2.55
N SER A 6 3.37 3.50 -2.60
CA SER A 6 4.52 4.39 -2.39
C SER A 6 4.64 4.74 -0.91
N ILE A 7 5.76 4.36 -0.30
CA ILE A 7 6.09 4.66 1.09
C ILE A 7 7.42 5.41 1.10
N ALA A 8 7.39 6.66 1.57
CA ALA A 8 8.57 7.53 1.63
C ALA A 8 9.36 7.63 0.31
N GLY A 9 8.65 7.65 -0.83
CA GLY A 9 9.25 7.75 -2.17
C GLY A 9 9.78 6.42 -2.75
N GLN A 10 9.65 5.31 -2.01
CA GLN A 10 9.97 3.97 -2.51
C GLN A 10 8.71 3.15 -2.72
N GLN A 11 8.73 2.30 -3.75
CA GLN A 11 7.59 1.45 -4.09
C GLN A 11 7.74 0.09 -3.43
N PHE A 12 6.69 -0.34 -2.74
CA PHE A 12 6.65 -1.63 -2.05
C PHE A 12 5.47 -2.45 -2.56
N LYS A 13 5.75 -3.71 -2.89
CA LYS A 13 4.69 -4.69 -3.12
C LYS A 13 4.21 -5.20 -1.77
N VAL A 14 2.97 -4.89 -1.43
CA VAL A 14 2.32 -5.26 -0.17
C VAL A 14 1.22 -6.28 -0.43
N ALA A 15 1.10 -7.26 0.44
CA ALA A 15 0.01 -8.24 0.45
C ALA A 15 -0.65 -8.24 1.83
N LYS A 16 -1.88 -8.76 1.88
CA LYS A 16 -2.60 -8.94 3.14
C LYS A 16 -1.77 -9.78 4.12
N ASP A 17 -1.72 -9.35 5.38
CA ASP A 17 -1.00 -10.01 6.49
C ASP A 17 0.53 -10.12 6.29
N GLN A 18 1.10 -9.36 5.34
CA GLN A 18 2.53 -9.35 5.10
C GLN A 18 3.25 -8.34 6.01
N LYS A 19 4.36 -8.78 6.60
CA LYS A 19 5.30 -7.87 7.28
C LYS A 19 6.36 -7.40 6.30
N LEU A 20 6.56 -6.08 6.20
CA LEU A 20 7.62 -5.47 5.40
C LEU A 20 8.51 -4.59 6.27
N PHE A 21 9.80 -4.54 5.91
CA PHE A 21 10.70 -3.55 6.44
C PHE A 21 10.69 -2.34 5.50
N VAL A 22 10.25 -1.19 6.03
CA VAL A 22 10.09 0.05 5.28
C VAL A 22 10.83 1.18 5.99
N HIS A 23 10.87 2.35 5.36
CA HIS A 23 11.40 3.55 5.99
C HIS A 23 10.59 3.93 7.24
N ARG A 24 11.23 4.68 8.14
CA ARG A 24 10.59 5.19 9.35
C ARG A 24 9.29 5.94 9.00
N LEU A 25 8.19 5.43 9.51
CA LEU A 25 6.86 6.02 9.34
C LEU A 25 6.59 7.02 10.47
N GLN A 26 5.68 7.97 10.22
CA GLN A 26 5.17 8.85 11.28
C GLN A 26 4.10 8.11 12.07
N GLY A 27 4.27 8.02 13.39
CA GLY A 27 3.35 7.32 14.29
C GLY A 27 4.07 6.63 15.43
N GLU A 28 3.31 6.20 16.44
CA GLU A 28 3.80 5.34 17.51
C GLU A 28 3.73 3.87 17.11
N GLU A 29 4.45 3.01 17.84
CA GLU A 29 4.38 1.56 17.62
C GLU A 29 2.94 1.07 17.81
N GLY A 30 2.42 0.34 16.82
CA GLY A 30 1.05 -0.17 16.81
C GLY A 30 -0.03 0.84 16.38
N ALA A 31 0.35 2.07 16.03
CA ALA A 31 -0.58 3.01 15.41
C ALA A 31 -0.96 2.54 14.00
N SER A 32 -2.26 2.61 13.67
CA SER A 32 -2.70 2.38 12.30
C SER A 32 -2.34 3.55 11.40
N ILE A 33 -1.77 3.24 10.24
CA ILE A 33 -1.34 4.23 9.24
C ILE A 33 -2.05 3.93 7.92
N GLU A 34 -2.68 4.94 7.33
CA GLU A 34 -3.27 4.85 5.99
C GLU A 34 -2.31 5.39 4.93
N PHE A 35 -2.14 4.63 3.85
CA PHE A 35 -1.39 5.04 2.67
C PHE A 35 -2.35 5.33 1.52
N ASP A 36 -2.36 6.59 1.08
CA ASP A 36 -3.22 7.08 -0.01
C ASP A 36 -2.61 6.84 -1.40
N GLN A 37 -1.29 6.66 -1.47
CA GLN A 37 -0.58 6.49 -2.74
C GLN A 37 -0.46 5.02 -3.14
N VAL A 38 -1.57 4.46 -3.62
CA VAL A 38 -1.61 3.14 -4.25
C VAL A 38 -1.41 3.28 -5.76
N LEU A 39 -0.37 2.64 -6.30
CA LEU A 39 -0.01 2.71 -7.72
C LEU A 39 -0.61 1.58 -8.55
N LEU A 40 -0.77 0.41 -7.92
CA LEU A 40 -1.33 -0.78 -8.54
C LEU A 40 -2.09 -1.57 -7.48
N ALA A 41 -3.25 -2.10 -7.83
CA ALA A 41 -3.90 -3.17 -7.06
C ALA A 41 -4.19 -4.34 -7.99
N GLU A 42 -3.81 -5.54 -7.57
CA GLU A 42 -4.11 -6.79 -8.22
C GLU A 42 -5.17 -7.52 -7.40
N ASN A 43 -6.22 -8.02 -8.05
CA ASN A 43 -7.20 -8.90 -7.44
C ASN A 43 -7.61 -10.03 -8.40
N GLU A 44 -7.16 -11.25 -8.11
CA GLU A 44 -7.50 -12.48 -8.84
C GLU A 44 -7.30 -12.35 -10.36
N GLY A 45 -6.21 -11.71 -10.77
CA GLY A 45 -5.86 -11.46 -12.18
C GLY A 45 -6.41 -10.17 -12.76
N ASN A 46 -7.25 -9.42 -12.04
CA ASN A 46 -7.65 -8.06 -12.44
C ASN A 46 -6.68 -7.03 -11.88
N PHE A 47 -6.12 -6.20 -12.77
CA PHE A 47 -5.19 -5.13 -12.41
C PHE A 47 -5.89 -3.78 -12.49
N SER A 48 -5.89 -3.03 -11.39
CA SER A 48 -6.30 -1.63 -11.34
C SER A 48 -5.06 -0.76 -11.24
N ILE A 49 -4.93 0.23 -12.12
CA ILE A 49 -3.78 1.15 -12.23
C ILE A 49 -4.31 2.56 -12.51
N GLY A 50 -3.67 3.59 -11.97
CA GLY A 50 -3.99 4.99 -12.28
C GLY A 50 -5.35 5.43 -11.73
N SER A 51 -6.24 5.95 -12.59
CA SER A 51 -7.56 6.50 -12.22
C SER A 51 -8.51 5.47 -11.59
N GLY A 52 -8.23 4.17 -11.71
CA GLY A 52 -8.96 3.11 -10.99
C GLY A 52 -8.62 2.99 -9.50
N LEU A 53 -7.63 3.76 -9.01
CA LEU A 53 -7.10 3.69 -7.65
C LEU A 53 -7.28 4.97 -6.84
N GLU A 54 -8.01 5.96 -7.34
CA GLU A 54 -8.18 7.26 -6.67
C GLU A 54 -8.79 7.15 -5.25
N ASN A 55 -9.48 6.05 -4.96
CA ASN A 55 -10.06 5.74 -3.65
C ASN A 55 -9.43 4.50 -2.99
N ALA A 56 -8.32 3.99 -3.52
CA ALA A 56 -7.64 2.83 -2.94
C ALA A 56 -6.81 3.28 -1.74
N ARG A 57 -7.03 2.62 -0.59
CA ARG A 57 -6.29 2.86 0.64
C ARG A 57 -5.70 1.56 1.16
N VAL A 58 -4.48 1.64 1.67
CA VAL A 58 -3.87 0.53 2.40
C VAL A 58 -3.67 0.95 3.84
N SER A 59 -4.32 0.24 4.77
CA SER A 59 -4.13 0.40 6.21
C SER A 59 -3.10 -0.62 6.70
N ALA A 60 -2.10 -0.14 7.44
CA ALA A 60 -1.13 -0.97 8.16
C ALA A 60 -1.38 -0.92 9.67
#